data_AF-A0A0D1LQG4-F1
#
_entry.id   AF-A0A0D1LQG4-F1
#
_cell.length_a   1.000
_cell.length_b   1.000
_cell.length_c   1.000
_cell.angle_alpha   90.00
_cell.angle_beta   90.00
_cell.angle_gamma   90.00
#
_symmetry.space_group_name_H-M   'P 1'
#
loop_
_entity.id
_entity.type
_entity.pdbx_description
1 polymer ?
#
loop_
_entity_poly.entity_id
_entity_poly.type
_entity_poly.pdbx_seq_one_letter_code
_entity_poly.pdbx_strand_id
1 'polypeptide(L)'
;MLGSKTRLDTLLLSEGQTWVAVFFPQAGASFPDGTTCECTITDAAGGVLATWNASSITATRIDFFVGTADSDVIPHGAYYRVTAHYPAIGPRPAIDDNLSRGSVVRDDNPTPLAAPRSTNIALSFFDDMSGPGIDPNWVKIKGSLKIYGNGPSLPNGMSADFTFFDVAAARYRAQTNQDAVKVEVSTVLGDFGGDGKSTVIVCSNQQMTSWVGFQFAYSGLSANRYVHIIRGTGPDSAVVMESNGNTVHNNDRYTCMYDPLADKYLMYKGTDFSTPIVEWVDEAHEVPHGNGYRYPALHFKSGLLSTGVKLSGWAVKDN
;
A
#
# COMPACT_ATOMS: atom_id res chain seq x y z
N MET A 1 14.16 -35.90 -20.40
CA MET A 1 14.95 -34.70 -20.11
C MET A 1 14.05 -33.77 -19.30
N LEU A 2 14.28 -33.61 -18.00
CA LEU A 2 13.41 -32.86 -17.08
C LEU A 2 13.93 -31.41 -16.96
N GLY A 3 13.22 -30.48 -17.62
CA GLY A 3 13.19 -29.01 -17.38
C GLY A 3 14.51 -28.22 -17.45
N SER A 4 14.55 -27.13 -18.24
CA SER A 4 15.56 -26.09 -18.06
C SER A 4 15.34 -25.42 -16.68
N LYS A 5 16.32 -25.53 -15.78
CA LYS A 5 16.26 -24.82 -14.50
C LYS A 5 16.55 -23.35 -14.78
N THR A 6 15.55 -22.48 -14.62
CA THR A 6 15.73 -21.02 -14.71
C THR A 6 16.83 -20.57 -13.77
N ARG A 7 17.76 -19.76 -14.28
CA ARG A 7 18.84 -19.17 -13.48
C ARG A 7 18.25 -18.23 -12.43
N LEU A 8 18.61 -18.42 -11.17
CA LEU A 8 18.32 -17.46 -10.11
C LEU A 8 19.48 -16.46 -10.08
N ASP A 9 19.20 -15.17 -10.26
CA ASP A 9 20.22 -14.13 -10.27
C ASP A 9 19.69 -12.84 -9.60
N THR A 10 20.53 -11.82 -9.46
CA THR A 10 20.15 -10.52 -8.92
C THR A 10 20.31 -9.46 -10.00
N LEU A 11 19.28 -8.65 -10.21
CA LEU A 11 19.34 -7.53 -11.13
C LEU A 11 19.82 -6.31 -10.36
N LEU A 12 21.09 -5.93 -10.58
CA LEU A 12 21.70 -4.76 -9.96
C LEU A 12 21.43 -3.50 -10.79
N LEU A 13 20.84 -2.49 -10.17
CA LEU A 13 20.62 -1.17 -10.77
C LEU A 13 21.33 -0.10 -9.94
N SER A 14 21.90 0.90 -10.61
CA SER A 14 22.51 2.06 -9.97
C SER A 14 21.90 3.33 -10.56
N GLU A 15 21.55 4.27 -9.71
CA GLU A 15 20.99 5.56 -10.12
C GLU A 15 21.90 6.28 -11.13
N GLY A 16 21.31 6.72 -12.25
CA GLY A 16 22.03 7.43 -13.30
C GLY A 16 22.95 6.56 -14.16
N GLN A 17 22.87 5.23 -14.04
CA GLN A 17 23.63 4.29 -14.89
C GLN A 17 22.71 3.46 -15.78
N THR A 18 23.05 3.36 -17.06
CA THR A 18 22.38 2.46 -18.01
C THR A 18 22.60 1.02 -17.58
N TRP A 19 21.52 0.26 -17.45
CA TRP A 19 21.60 -1.17 -17.18
C TRP A 19 21.90 -1.94 -18.48
N VAL A 20 22.87 -2.85 -18.40
CA VAL A 20 23.29 -3.69 -19.52
C VAL A 20 23.32 -5.14 -19.07
N ALA A 21 22.66 -6.02 -19.82
CA ALA A 21 22.70 -7.46 -19.59
C ALA A 21 22.81 -8.22 -20.90
N VAL A 22 23.52 -9.35 -20.85
CA VAL A 22 23.76 -10.22 -21.99
C VAL A 22 23.43 -11.65 -21.60
N PHE A 23 22.60 -12.31 -22.41
CA PHE A 23 22.27 -13.72 -22.26
C PHE A 23 22.82 -14.52 -23.44
N PHE A 24 23.41 -15.67 -23.13
CA PHE A 24 23.96 -16.60 -24.11
C PHE A 24 23.09 -17.86 -24.18
N PRO A 25 22.97 -18.49 -25.35
CA PRO A 25 22.32 -19.79 -25.45
C PRO A 25 23.12 -20.85 -24.68
N GLN A 26 22.50 -21.99 -24.41
CA GLN A 26 23.22 -23.14 -23.84
C GLN A 26 24.40 -23.54 -24.74
N ALA A 27 25.45 -24.10 -24.14
CA ALA A 27 26.65 -24.50 -24.88
C ALA A 27 26.29 -25.44 -26.06
N GLY A 28 26.69 -25.05 -27.27
CA GLY A 28 26.39 -25.80 -28.50
C GLY A 28 25.01 -25.51 -29.12
N ALA A 29 24.21 -24.61 -28.53
CA ALA A 29 22.95 -24.14 -29.08
C ALA A 29 23.07 -22.71 -29.64
N SER A 30 22.10 -22.32 -30.45
CA SER A 30 21.89 -20.96 -30.93
C SER A 30 20.46 -20.52 -30.67
N PHE A 31 20.24 -19.22 -30.48
CA PHE A 31 18.89 -18.68 -30.50
C PHE A 31 18.33 -18.78 -31.92
N PRO A 32 17.13 -19.36 -32.11
CA PRO A 32 16.51 -19.43 -33.42
C PRO A 32 16.17 -18.07 -34.01
N ASP A 33 16.15 -17.98 -35.34
CA ASP A 33 15.64 -16.80 -36.05
C ASP A 33 14.19 -16.53 -35.67
N GLY A 34 13.85 -15.28 -35.38
CA GLY A 34 12.53 -14.86 -34.92
C GLY A 34 12.32 -14.97 -33.40
N THR A 35 13.36 -15.32 -32.64
CA THR A 35 13.32 -15.23 -31.17
C THR A 35 13.06 -13.78 -30.74
N THR A 36 12.12 -13.58 -29.82
CA THR A 36 11.96 -12.32 -29.07
C THR A 36 12.30 -12.54 -27.60
N CYS A 37 12.60 -11.48 -26.87
CA CYS A 37 12.93 -11.58 -25.46
C CYS A 37 12.55 -10.31 -24.71
N GLU A 38 12.01 -10.48 -23.51
CA GLU A 38 11.63 -9.40 -22.61
C GLU A 38 12.10 -9.67 -21.18
N CYS A 39 12.36 -8.59 -20.44
CA CYS A 39 12.53 -8.57 -19.00
C CYS A 39 11.30 -7.91 -18.38
N THR A 40 10.47 -8.69 -17.70
CA THR A 40 9.33 -8.19 -16.94
C THR A 40 9.77 -7.93 -15.51
N ILE A 41 9.47 -6.75 -14.99
CA ILE A 41 9.70 -6.38 -13.60
C ILE A 41 8.35 -6.18 -12.92
N THR A 42 8.16 -6.82 -11.78
CA THR A 42 6.92 -6.76 -11.00
C THR A 42 7.17 -6.33 -9.57
N ASP A 43 6.17 -5.73 -8.94
CA ASP A 43 6.14 -5.56 -7.49
C ASP A 43 5.89 -6.90 -6.78
N ALA A 44 5.87 -6.89 -5.45
CA ALA A 44 5.60 -8.09 -4.65
C ALA A 44 4.15 -8.58 -4.72
N ALA A 45 3.21 -7.74 -5.18
CA ALA A 45 1.83 -8.10 -5.41
C ALA A 45 1.59 -8.66 -6.83
N GLY A 46 2.63 -8.73 -7.67
CA GLY A 46 2.57 -9.21 -9.06
C GLY A 46 2.18 -8.15 -10.09
N GLY A 47 2.05 -6.88 -9.69
CA GLY A 47 1.81 -5.77 -10.62
C GLY A 47 3.05 -5.48 -11.47
N VAL A 48 2.88 -5.35 -12.79
CA VAL A 48 4.00 -5.06 -13.71
C VAL A 48 4.41 -3.60 -13.56
N LEU A 49 5.65 -3.37 -13.13
CA LEU A 49 6.27 -2.06 -13.02
C LEU A 49 6.89 -1.61 -14.33
N ALA A 50 7.53 -2.53 -15.04
CA ALA A 50 8.11 -2.29 -16.36
C ALA A 50 8.25 -3.58 -17.16
N THR A 51 8.23 -3.43 -18.48
CA THR A 51 8.64 -4.47 -19.42
C THR A 51 9.71 -3.89 -20.33
N TRP A 52 10.90 -4.46 -20.28
CA TRP A 52 12.02 -4.06 -21.13
C TRP A 52 12.21 -5.09 -22.22
N ASN A 53 12.12 -4.66 -23.48
CA ASN A 53 12.39 -5.52 -24.62
C ASN A 53 13.90 -5.62 -24.86
N ALA A 54 14.37 -6.78 -25.32
CA ALA A 54 15.75 -6.92 -25.76
C ALA A 54 16.06 -5.91 -26.88
N SER A 55 17.18 -5.21 -26.73
CA SER A 55 17.61 -4.19 -27.69
C SER A 55 18.21 -4.80 -28.94
N SER A 56 18.83 -5.98 -28.80
CA SER A 56 19.36 -6.77 -29.92
C SER A 56 19.26 -8.25 -29.62
N ILE A 57 18.92 -9.05 -30.62
CA ILE A 57 18.89 -10.50 -30.54
C ILE A 57 19.65 -11.05 -31.74
N THR A 58 20.60 -11.93 -31.48
CA THR A 58 21.39 -12.64 -32.48
C THR A 58 21.36 -14.13 -32.18
N ALA A 59 21.84 -14.95 -33.11
CA ALA A 59 21.96 -16.39 -32.89
C ALA A 59 22.84 -16.77 -31.68
N THR A 60 23.75 -15.89 -31.24
CA THR A 60 24.74 -16.18 -30.19
C THR A 60 24.51 -15.43 -28.89
N ARG A 61 23.71 -14.35 -28.88
CA ARG A 61 23.38 -13.61 -27.65
C ARG A 61 22.13 -12.76 -27.78
N ILE A 62 21.55 -12.43 -26.63
CA ILE A 62 20.49 -11.43 -26.43
C ILE A 62 21.08 -10.30 -25.60
N ASP A 63 20.97 -9.07 -26.08
CA ASP A 63 21.48 -7.86 -25.42
C ASP A 63 20.32 -6.97 -24.94
N PHE A 64 20.42 -6.49 -23.71
CA PHE A 64 19.55 -5.45 -23.14
C PHE A 64 20.35 -4.18 -22.86
N PHE A 65 19.83 -3.03 -23.31
CA PHE A 65 20.31 -1.70 -22.95
C PHE A 65 19.12 -0.88 -22.47
N VAL A 66 19.05 -0.63 -21.16
CA VAL A 66 17.95 0.12 -20.54
C VAL A 66 18.49 1.43 -20.01
N GLY A 67 17.97 2.53 -20.55
CA GLY A 67 18.39 3.87 -20.19
C GLY A 67 17.99 4.23 -18.76
N THR A 68 18.70 5.21 -18.21
CA THR A 68 18.55 5.64 -16.80
C THR A 68 17.13 6.05 -16.46
N ALA A 69 16.44 6.77 -17.35
CA ALA A 69 15.06 7.20 -17.12
C ALA A 69 14.08 6.03 -16.84
N ASP A 70 14.33 4.86 -17.44
CA ASP A 70 13.49 3.67 -17.28
C ASP A 70 13.98 2.77 -16.14
N SER A 71 15.29 2.70 -15.89
CA SER A 71 15.84 1.92 -14.79
C SER A 71 15.72 2.62 -13.42
N ASP A 72 15.80 3.95 -13.40
CA ASP A 72 15.81 4.75 -12.16
C ASP A 72 14.47 4.77 -11.44
N VAL A 73 13.37 4.43 -12.12
CA VAL A 73 12.05 4.32 -11.49
C VAL A 73 11.81 2.98 -10.80
N ILE A 74 12.68 1.97 -11.00
CA ILE A 74 12.47 0.62 -10.47
C ILE A 74 12.90 0.51 -9.01
N PRO A 75 12.01 0.24 -8.05
CA PRO A 75 12.39 0.18 -6.64
C PRO A 75 13.25 -1.06 -6.32
N HIS A 76 14.06 -0.94 -5.26
CA HIS A 76 14.69 -2.09 -4.63
C HIS A 76 13.62 -3.11 -4.18
N GLY A 77 13.91 -4.41 -4.30
CA GLY A 77 13.01 -5.47 -3.86
C GLY A 77 11.89 -5.82 -4.84
N ALA A 78 11.81 -5.14 -5.99
CA ALA A 78 11.00 -5.62 -7.11
C ALA A 78 11.50 -7.00 -7.58
N TYR A 79 10.61 -7.79 -8.17
CA TYR A 79 10.96 -9.06 -8.80
C TYR A 79 11.18 -8.85 -10.28
N TYR A 80 12.09 -9.61 -10.89
CA TYR A 80 12.29 -9.59 -12.33
C TYR A 80 12.31 -11.00 -12.91
N ARG A 81 11.93 -11.11 -14.18
CA ARG A 81 12.01 -12.33 -14.98
C ARG A 81 12.34 -11.99 -16.42
N VAL A 82 13.34 -12.68 -16.97
CA VAL A 82 13.71 -12.61 -18.38
C VAL A 82 13.17 -13.83 -19.10
N THR A 83 12.31 -13.60 -20.08
CA THR A 83 11.64 -14.63 -20.88
C THR A 83 12.06 -14.49 -22.33
N ALA A 84 12.55 -15.59 -22.93
CA ALA A 84 12.77 -15.69 -24.36
C ALA A 84 11.62 -16.45 -25.01
N HIS A 85 11.04 -15.89 -26.06
CA HIS A 85 9.97 -16.51 -26.84
C HIS A 85 10.58 -17.09 -28.12
N TYR A 86 10.70 -18.40 -28.18
CA TYR A 86 11.17 -19.11 -29.37
C TYR A 86 10.01 -19.37 -30.33
N PRO A 87 10.17 -19.06 -31.63
CA PRO A 87 9.13 -19.33 -32.61
C PRO A 87 8.97 -20.84 -32.85
N ALA A 88 7.88 -21.22 -33.51
CA ALA A 88 7.69 -22.60 -33.96
C ALA A 88 8.74 -22.95 -35.03
N ILE A 89 9.38 -24.12 -34.89
CA ILE A 89 10.40 -24.61 -35.83
C ILE A 89 10.06 -26.04 -36.22
N GLY A 90 9.64 -26.22 -37.47
CA GLY A 90 9.19 -27.50 -37.99
C GLY A 90 8.04 -28.07 -37.13
N PRO A 91 8.17 -29.29 -36.56
CA PRO A 91 7.12 -29.88 -35.72
C PRO A 91 7.11 -29.33 -34.28
N ARG A 92 8.07 -28.49 -33.90
CA ARG A 92 8.17 -27.94 -32.53
C ARG A 92 7.29 -26.68 -32.42
N PRO A 93 6.34 -26.62 -31.46
CA PRO A 93 5.56 -25.40 -31.23
C PRO A 93 6.42 -24.26 -30.68
N ALA A 94 5.88 -23.05 -30.68
CA ALA A 94 6.50 -21.91 -30.00
C ALA A 94 6.64 -22.20 -28.49
N ILE A 95 7.75 -21.77 -27.89
CA ILE A 95 8.10 -22.08 -26.51
C ILE A 95 8.65 -20.84 -25.82
N ASP A 96 8.20 -20.62 -24.60
CA ASP A 96 8.76 -19.61 -23.71
C ASP A 96 9.81 -20.28 -22.79
N ASP A 97 11.03 -19.75 -22.80
CA ASP A 97 12.09 -20.18 -21.90
C ASP A 97 12.47 -19.05 -20.94
N ASN A 98 12.44 -19.36 -19.65
CA ASN A 98 12.77 -18.41 -18.60
C ASN A 98 14.29 -18.44 -18.38
N LEU A 99 14.98 -17.45 -18.93
CA LEU A 99 16.45 -17.38 -18.92
C LEU A 99 17.00 -17.00 -17.54
N SER A 100 16.35 -16.06 -16.85
CA SER A 100 16.77 -15.59 -15.53
C SER A 100 15.59 -15.04 -14.73
N ARG A 101 15.67 -15.13 -13.40
CA ARG A 101 14.72 -14.52 -12.48
C ARG A 101 15.37 -14.18 -11.14
N GLY A 102 14.79 -13.25 -10.42
CA GLY A 102 15.18 -12.95 -9.05
C GLY A 102 14.63 -11.61 -8.57
N SER A 103 15.38 -10.94 -7.71
CA SER A 103 15.03 -9.62 -7.16
C SER A 103 15.95 -8.52 -7.69
N VAL A 104 15.41 -7.31 -7.73
CA VAL A 104 16.15 -6.09 -8.06
C VAL A 104 16.84 -5.57 -6.79
N VAL A 105 18.14 -5.31 -6.90
CA VAL A 105 18.94 -4.66 -5.86
C VAL A 105 19.48 -3.34 -6.40
N ARG A 106 19.48 -2.33 -5.54
CA ARG A 106 20.00 -1.00 -5.83
C ARG A 106 21.40 -0.84 -5.26
N ASP A 107 22.36 -0.55 -6.11
CA ASP A 107 23.75 -0.21 -5.76
C ASP A 107 23.95 1.30 -5.91
N ASP A 108 23.14 2.05 -5.17
CA ASP A 108 23.24 3.50 -5.08
C ASP A 108 24.27 3.80 -4.00
N ASN A 109 25.56 3.82 -4.39
CA ASN A 109 26.69 3.98 -3.49
C ASN A 109 26.52 5.24 -2.62
N PRO A 110 26.20 5.10 -1.31
CA PRO A 110 26.13 6.26 -0.47
C PRO A 110 27.59 6.58 -0.12
N THR A 111 28.04 7.81 -0.38
CA THR A 111 29.41 8.32 -0.14
C THR A 111 30.11 7.69 1.08
N PRO A 112 31.45 7.60 1.15
CA PRO A 112 32.18 6.95 2.26
C PRO A 112 31.94 7.51 3.68
N LEU A 113 31.13 8.58 3.82
CA LEU A 113 30.67 9.18 5.08
C LEU A 113 29.18 8.92 5.38
N ALA A 114 28.46 8.23 4.50
CA ALA A 114 27.07 7.92 4.72
C ALA A 114 26.96 6.77 5.74
N ALA A 115 26.14 6.98 6.77
CA ALA A 115 25.75 5.91 7.67
C ALA A 115 25.19 4.74 6.84
N PRO A 116 25.34 3.48 7.30
CA PRO A 116 24.70 2.34 6.66
C PRO A 116 23.23 2.68 6.39
N ARG A 117 22.81 2.70 5.13
CA ARG A 117 21.37 2.79 4.81
C ARG A 117 20.76 1.49 5.31
N SER A 118 20.20 1.52 6.52
CA SER A 118 19.27 0.49 6.95
C SER A 118 18.18 0.41 5.88
N THR A 119 17.92 -0.76 5.34
CA THR A 119 16.75 -1.00 4.49
C THR A 119 15.44 -0.94 5.28
N ASN A 120 15.53 -0.85 6.61
CA ASN A 120 14.42 -0.66 7.54
C ASN A 120 14.44 0.77 8.12
N ILE A 121 14.32 1.79 7.27
CA ILE A 121 14.00 3.15 7.75
C ILE A 121 12.51 3.16 8.08
N ALA A 122 12.17 3.48 9.32
CA ALA A 122 10.78 3.70 9.72
C ALA A 122 10.21 4.86 8.89
N LEU A 123 9.18 4.58 8.10
CA LEU A 123 8.46 5.58 7.33
C LEU A 123 7.45 6.28 8.23
N SER A 124 7.20 7.55 7.92
CA SER A 124 6.12 8.32 8.53
C SER A 124 5.42 9.16 7.48
N PHE A 125 4.10 9.15 7.47
CA PHE A 125 3.27 10.00 6.63
C PHE A 125 2.37 10.86 7.52
N PHE A 126 2.05 12.05 7.03
CA PHE A 126 1.30 13.04 7.80
C PHE A 126 0.42 13.87 6.87
N ASP A 127 -0.79 14.15 7.32
CA ASP A 127 -1.72 15.07 6.72
C ASP A 127 -2.48 15.81 7.84
N ASP A 128 -2.30 17.13 7.93
CA ASP A 128 -3.00 17.97 8.92
C ASP A 128 -4.41 18.38 8.49
N MET A 129 -4.82 18.02 7.27
CA MET A 129 -6.15 18.27 6.71
C MET A 129 -6.57 19.75 6.78
N SER A 130 -5.58 20.64 6.80
CA SER A 130 -5.76 22.08 6.97
C SER A 130 -6.09 22.80 5.66
N GLY A 131 -5.65 22.24 4.52
CA GLY A 131 -5.78 22.83 3.20
C GLY A 131 -7.21 22.88 2.65
N PRO A 132 -7.47 23.68 1.61
CA PRO A 132 -8.80 23.78 0.98
C PRO A 132 -9.17 22.56 0.11
N GLY A 133 -8.25 21.62 -0.09
CA GLY A 133 -8.42 20.44 -0.92
C GLY A 133 -7.74 19.22 -0.31
N ILE A 134 -8.03 18.05 -0.88
CA ILE A 134 -7.47 16.77 -0.47
C ILE A 134 -6.01 16.68 -0.89
N ASP A 135 -5.11 16.24 0.00
CA ASP A 135 -3.72 15.97 -0.36
C ASP A 135 -3.68 14.98 -1.55
N PRO A 136 -2.99 15.31 -2.67
CA PRO A 136 -2.87 14.42 -3.82
C PRO A 136 -2.23 13.06 -3.53
N ASN A 137 -1.60 12.88 -2.35
CA ASN A 137 -1.11 11.59 -1.90
C ASN A 137 -2.23 10.60 -1.52
N TRP A 138 -3.47 11.08 -1.34
CA TRP A 138 -4.64 10.21 -1.20
C TRP A 138 -5.11 9.71 -2.56
N VAL A 139 -4.96 8.41 -2.78
CA VAL A 139 -5.49 7.71 -3.95
C VAL A 139 -6.92 7.31 -3.66
N LYS A 140 -7.86 7.95 -4.36
CA LYS A 140 -9.29 7.63 -4.31
C LYS A 140 -9.55 6.21 -4.81
N ILE A 141 -10.26 5.42 -4.00
CA ILE A 141 -10.73 4.08 -4.35
C ILE A 141 -12.24 4.09 -4.61
N LYS A 142 -13.00 4.77 -3.76
CA LYS A 142 -14.46 4.90 -3.90
C LYS A 142 -14.95 6.24 -3.38
N GLY A 143 -16.06 6.73 -3.94
CA GLY A 143 -16.69 7.98 -3.52
C GLY A 143 -15.77 9.18 -3.67
N SER A 144 -16.10 10.30 -3.05
CA SER A 144 -15.26 11.49 -3.07
C SER A 144 -14.95 11.92 -1.65
N LEU A 145 -13.73 12.39 -1.42
CA LEU A 145 -13.33 13.00 -0.15
C LEU A 145 -13.46 14.52 -0.24
N LYS A 146 -13.73 15.16 0.88
CA LYS A 146 -13.79 16.62 0.97
C LYS A 146 -13.30 17.11 2.33
N ILE A 147 -12.60 18.24 2.31
CA ILE A 147 -12.26 19.00 3.52
C ILE A 147 -13.42 19.96 3.84
N TYR A 148 -13.91 19.87 5.07
CA TYR A 148 -14.96 20.74 5.60
C TYR A 148 -14.36 21.73 6.58
N GLY A 149 -14.69 23.01 6.42
CA GLY A 149 -14.43 24.02 7.45
C GLY A 149 -15.41 23.87 8.61
N ASN A 150 -14.90 23.95 9.84
CA ASN A 150 -15.68 23.72 11.08
C ASN A 150 -15.86 25.00 11.91
N GLY A 151 -15.69 26.18 11.28
CA GLY A 151 -15.70 27.47 11.94
C GLY A 151 -14.36 27.85 12.59
N PRO A 152 -14.27 29.03 13.23
CA PRO A 152 -12.98 29.61 13.66
C PRO A 152 -12.35 28.95 14.90
N SER A 153 -13.12 28.17 15.68
CA SER A 153 -12.64 27.53 16.92
C SER A 153 -12.30 26.04 16.75
N LEU A 154 -12.52 25.48 15.57
CA LEU A 154 -12.25 24.07 15.26
C LEU A 154 -11.40 23.97 14.01
N PRO A 155 -10.43 23.03 13.97
CA PRO A 155 -9.66 22.79 12.76
C PRO A 155 -10.59 22.28 11.65
N ASN A 156 -10.15 22.45 10.40
CA ASN A 156 -10.78 21.79 9.26
C ASN A 156 -10.77 20.27 9.46
N GLY A 157 -11.67 19.56 8.78
CA GLY A 157 -11.70 18.11 8.86
C GLY A 157 -12.16 17.44 7.58
N MET A 158 -11.52 16.34 7.24
CA MET A 158 -11.84 15.51 6.09
C MET A 158 -12.96 14.52 6.41
N SER A 159 -13.87 14.34 5.46
CA SER A 159 -14.85 13.26 5.44
C SER A 159 -15.23 12.91 3.98
N ALA A 160 -16.22 12.06 3.79
CA ALA A 160 -16.88 11.88 2.49
C ALA A 160 -17.49 13.21 2.03
N ASP A 161 -17.42 13.49 0.73
CA ASP A 161 -18.18 14.56 0.07
C ASP A 161 -19.66 14.18 0.07
N PHE A 162 -20.31 14.47 1.20
CA PHE A 162 -21.67 13.99 1.45
C PHE A 162 -22.71 14.90 0.77
N THR A 163 -23.65 14.25 0.12
CA THR A 163 -24.94 14.78 -0.31
C THR A 163 -26.06 13.99 0.39
N PHE A 164 -26.06 12.65 0.32
CA PHE A 164 -26.97 11.76 1.08
C PHE A 164 -26.40 10.34 1.22
N PHE A 165 -26.03 9.92 2.43
CA PHE A 165 -25.52 8.56 2.74
C PHE A 165 -24.34 8.11 1.87
N ASP A 166 -23.36 9.00 1.66
CA ASP A 166 -22.23 8.73 0.81
C ASP A 166 -21.16 7.88 1.50
N VAL A 167 -20.49 7.07 0.70
CA VAL A 167 -19.35 6.24 1.11
C VAL A 167 -18.12 6.72 0.35
N ALA A 168 -17.06 7.05 1.07
CA ALA A 168 -15.77 7.39 0.49
C ALA A 168 -14.66 6.52 1.06
N ALA A 169 -13.77 6.06 0.20
CA ALA A 169 -12.63 5.24 0.56
C ALA A 169 -11.40 5.71 -0.21
N ALA A 170 -10.30 5.95 0.49
CA ALA A 170 -9.05 6.32 -0.11
C ALA A 170 -7.89 5.69 0.65
N ARG A 171 -6.83 5.35 -0.07
CA ARG A 171 -5.58 4.90 0.52
C ARG A 171 -4.50 5.95 0.35
N TYR A 172 -3.50 5.94 1.22
CA TYR A 172 -2.30 6.68 0.96
C TYR A 172 -1.54 6.04 -0.22
N ARG A 173 -0.86 6.85 -1.03
CA ARG A 173 -0.14 6.38 -2.22
C ARG A 173 0.96 5.35 -1.91
N ALA A 174 1.56 5.47 -0.73
CA ALA A 174 2.71 4.70 -0.28
C ALA A 174 2.33 3.71 0.83
N GLN A 175 3.07 2.61 0.91
CA GLN A 175 2.97 1.64 2.01
C GLN A 175 3.91 2.01 3.14
N THR A 176 3.63 1.53 4.35
CA THR A 176 4.61 1.49 5.44
C THR A 176 5.66 0.40 5.19
N ASN A 177 6.85 0.51 5.79
CA ASN A 177 7.91 -0.48 5.56
C ASN A 177 7.71 -1.75 6.41
N GLN A 178 6.95 -1.67 7.50
CA GLN A 178 6.69 -2.77 8.41
C GLN A 178 5.18 -2.98 8.60
N ASP A 179 4.85 -4.18 9.09
CA ASP A 179 3.48 -4.47 9.52
C ASP A 179 3.19 -3.81 10.87
N ALA A 180 4.19 -3.71 11.76
CA ALA A 180 4.08 -2.92 12.98
C ALA A 180 3.85 -1.44 12.62
N VAL A 181 2.63 -0.96 12.86
CA VAL A 181 2.20 0.37 12.44
C VAL A 181 1.43 1.05 13.55
N LYS A 182 1.65 2.36 13.66
CA LYS A 182 0.93 3.25 14.55
C LYS A 182 0.31 4.38 13.74
N VAL A 183 -0.98 4.60 13.90
CA VAL A 183 -1.73 5.72 13.32
C VAL A 183 -2.30 6.61 14.41
N GLU A 184 -2.01 7.90 14.35
CA GLU A 184 -2.54 8.92 15.24
C GLU A 184 -3.55 9.78 14.46
N VAL A 185 -4.72 9.99 15.05
CA VAL A 185 -5.74 10.85 14.44
C VAL A 185 -6.33 11.82 15.44
N SER A 186 -6.77 12.97 14.92
CA SER A 186 -7.59 13.94 15.64
C SER A 186 -8.99 13.96 15.04
N THR A 187 -10.02 14.03 15.88
CA THR A 187 -11.42 13.98 15.43
C THR A 187 -12.14 15.31 15.62
N VAL A 188 -13.00 15.67 14.68
CA VAL A 188 -13.97 16.75 14.82
C VAL A 188 -15.35 16.19 14.50
N LEU A 189 -16.35 16.51 15.31
CA LEU A 189 -17.71 16.06 15.07
C LEU A 189 -18.31 16.84 13.90
N GLY A 190 -19.08 16.13 13.08
CA GLY A 190 -19.83 16.71 11.99
C GLY A 190 -20.92 17.67 12.44
N ASP A 191 -21.38 18.48 11.51
CA ASP A 191 -22.44 19.44 11.78
C ASP A 191 -23.77 18.72 12.04
N PHE A 192 -24.68 19.41 12.74
CA PHE A 192 -26.05 18.98 13.04
C PHE A 192 -26.22 17.73 13.91
N GLY A 193 -25.17 17.29 14.61
CA GLY A 193 -25.24 16.10 15.47
C GLY A 193 -25.63 14.83 14.70
N GLY A 194 -25.40 14.81 13.38
CA GLY A 194 -25.86 13.70 12.57
C GLY A 194 -24.96 12.48 12.65
N ASP A 195 -25.57 11.35 12.32
CA ASP A 195 -24.94 10.05 12.38
C ASP A 195 -23.83 9.92 11.32
N GLY A 196 -22.87 9.03 11.56
CA GLY A 196 -21.90 8.65 10.54
C GLY A 196 -20.73 7.88 11.13
N LYS A 197 -19.90 7.36 10.24
CA LYS A 197 -18.80 6.47 10.57
C LYS A 197 -17.54 6.89 9.85
N SER A 198 -16.43 6.93 10.57
CA SER A 198 -15.12 7.23 10.00
C SER A 198 -14.13 6.20 10.48
N THR A 199 -13.36 5.67 9.54
CA THR A 199 -12.51 4.51 9.77
C THR A 199 -11.09 4.87 9.37
N VAL A 200 -10.17 4.62 10.28
CA VAL A 200 -8.74 4.75 10.07
C VAL A 200 -8.18 3.36 9.88
N ILE A 201 -7.54 3.11 8.75
CA ILE A 201 -7.14 1.77 8.32
C ILE A 201 -5.63 1.68 8.44
N VAL A 202 -5.17 0.66 9.17
CA VAL A 202 -3.76 0.40 9.47
C VAL A 202 -3.14 -0.56 8.47
N CYS A 203 -3.95 -1.45 7.90
CA CYS A 203 -3.53 -2.48 6.95
C CYS A 203 -4.59 -2.56 5.84
N SER A 204 -4.19 -2.44 4.59
CA SER A 204 -5.05 -2.54 3.41
C SER A 204 -4.27 -2.95 2.18
N ASN A 205 -4.88 -3.74 1.30
CA ASN A 205 -4.41 -3.86 -0.07
C ASN A 205 -4.72 -2.61 -0.91
N GLN A 206 -4.11 -2.52 -2.11
CA GLN A 206 -4.26 -1.36 -2.99
C GLN A 206 -5.70 -1.03 -3.39
N GLN A 207 -6.58 -2.03 -3.45
CA GLN A 207 -7.97 -1.87 -3.89
C GLN A 207 -8.96 -1.78 -2.72
N MET A 208 -8.47 -1.81 -1.47
CA MET A 208 -9.29 -1.87 -0.27
C MET A 208 -10.34 -3.00 -0.30
N THR A 209 -9.97 -4.16 -0.86
CA THR A 209 -10.82 -5.39 -0.84
C THR A 209 -10.51 -6.30 0.35
N SER A 210 -9.37 -6.07 1.01
CA SER A 210 -9.02 -6.68 2.28
C SER A 210 -8.29 -5.63 3.11
N TRP A 211 -8.81 -5.32 4.29
CA TRP A 211 -8.23 -4.32 5.17
C TRP A 211 -8.71 -4.48 6.62
N VAL A 212 -7.96 -3.93 7.57
CA VAL A 212 -8.38 -3.80 8.97
C VAL A 212 -8.19 -2.36 9.42
N GLY A 213 -9.20 -1.87 10.12
CA GLY A 213 -9.20 -0.52 10.61
C GLY A 213 -10.06 -0.32 11.84
N PHE A 214 -9.99 0.91 12.30
CA PHE A 214 -10.53 1.40 13.54
C PHE A 214 -11.62 2.41 13.21
N GLN A 215 -12.86 2.08 13.54
CA GLN A 215 -14.02 2.88 13.18
C GLN A 215 -14.57 3.65 14.37
N PHE A 216 -14.71 4.95 14.19
CA PHE A 216 -15.48 5.84 15.03
C PHE A 216 -16.92 5.86 14.52
N ALA A 217 -17.84 5.26 15.26
CA ALA A 217 -19.27 5.30 14.98
C ALA A 217 -19.92 6.33 15.92
N TYR A 218 -20.44 7.40 15.32
CA TYR A 218 -21.13 8.45 16.06
C TYR A 218 -22.60 8.50 15.64
N SER A 219 -23.47 8.63 16.65
CA SER A 219 -24.85 9.04 16.48
C SER A 219 -25.14 10.16 17.47
N GLY A 220 -25.68 11.29 16.99
CA GLY A 220 -26.06 12.39 17.89
C GLY A 220 -27.51 12.32 18.35
N LEU A 221 -28.35 11.46 17.74
CA LEU A 221 -29.74 11.22 18.17
C LEU A 221 -29.90 9.98 19.06
N SER A 222 -28.90 9.10 19.10
CA SER A 222 -28.92 7.90 19.96
C SER A 222 -27.68 7.84 20.86
N ALA A 223 -27.77 7.07 21.95
CA ALA A 223 -26.62 6.79 22.83
C ALA A 223 -25.56 5.87 22.16
N ASN A 224 -25.76 5.47 20.91
CA ASN A 224 -24.86 4.57 20.20
C ASN A 224 -23.60 5.32 19.74
N ARG A 225 -22.63 5.36 20.64
CA ARG A 225 -21.30 5.93 20.42
C ARG A 225 -20.29 4.84 20.71
N TYR A 226 -19.70 4.33 19.64
CA TYR A 226 -18.82 3.18 19.71
C TYR A 226 -17.55 3.45 18.94
N VAL A 227 -16.48 2.85 19.43
CA VAL A 227 -15.32 2.55 18.61
C VAL A 227 -15.34 1.07 18.28
N HIS A 228 -15.01 0.75 17.04
CA HIS A 228 -14.96 -0.62 16.56
C HIS A 228 -13.59 -0.92 15.99
N ILE A 229 -13.17 -2.17 16.11
CA ILE A 229 -12.18 -2.76 15.21
C ILE A 229 -12.97 -3.51 14.16
N ILE A 230 -12.73 -3.20 12.89
CA ILE A 230 -13.49 -3.75 11.78
C ILE A 230 -12.55 -4.31 10.71
N ARG A 231 -13.01 -5.37 10.06
CA ARG A 231 -12.36 -5.96 8.90
C ARG A 231 -13.17 -5.66 7.65
N GLY A 232 -12.53 -5.07 6.66
CA GLY A 232 -13.08 -4.79 5.36
C GLY A 232 -13.07 -5.98 4.41
N THR A 233 -14.16 -6.13 3.67
CA THR A 233 -14.30 -7.09 2.55
C THR A 233 -14.41 -6.36 1.20
N GLY A 234 -14.29 -5.04 1.21
CA GLY A 234 -14.51 -4.17 0.07
C GLY A 234 -14.40 -2.70 0.47
N PRO A 235 -14.39 -1.77 -0.51
CA PRO A 235 -14.30 -0.33 -0.25
C PRO A 235 -15.59 0.28 0.33
N ASP A 236 -16.63 -0.53 0.56
CA ASP A 236 -17.91 -0.12 1.17
C ASP A 236 -18.48 -1.14 2.17
N SER A 237 -17.80 -2.26 2.39
CA SER A 237 -18.28 -3.37 3.19
C SER A 237 -17.24 -3.76 4.23
N ALA A 238 -17.70 -3.95 5.46
CA ALA A 238 -16.87 -4.33 6.58
C ALA A 238 -17.71 -5.08 7.62
N VAL A 239 -17.05 -5.94 8.38
CA VAL A 239 -17.59 -6.70 9.50
C VAL A 239 -16.94 -6.17 10.78
N VAL A 240 -17.74 -6.06 11.84
CA VAL A 240 -17.25 -5.66 13.16
C VAL A 240 -16.61 -6.88 13.82
N MET A 241 -15.36 -6.72 14.26
CA MET A 241 -14.61 -7.75 14.98
C MET A 241 -14.70 -7.54 16.49
N GLU A 242 -14.58 -6.28 16.93
CA GLU A 242 -14.72 -5.90 18.33
C GLU A 242 -15.35 -4.51 18.46
N SER A 243 -16.04 -4.25 19.58
CA SER A 243 -16.70 -2.98 19.88
C SER A 243 -16.53 -2.58 21.33
N ASN A 244 -16.28 -1.30 21.58
CA ASN A 244 -16.43 -0.73 22.92
C ASN A 244 -17.17 0.60 22.89
N GLY A 245 -17.93 0.88 23.94
CA GLY A 245 -18.61 2.16 24.12
C GLY A 245 -17.60 3.29 24.30
N ASN A 246 -17.64 4.29 23.44
CA ASN A 246 -16.78 5.47 23.54
C ASN A 246 -17.45 6.69 22.93
N THR A 247 -17.51 7.78 23.69
CA THR A 247 -17.96 9.08 23.18
C THR A 247 -16.80 9.83 22.55
N VAL A 248 -16.91 10.12 21.25
CA VAL A 248 -15.99 10.97 20.49
C VAL A 248 -16.37 12.44 20.71
N HIS A 249 -15.38 13.29 20.96
CA HIS A 249 -15.53 14.74 21.06
C HIS A 249 -14.66 15.46 20.03
N ASN A 250 -14.94 16.76 19.86
CA ASN A 250 -14.07 17.66 19.12
C ASN A 250 -12.68 17.70 19.75
N ASN A 251 -11.65 17.62 18.90
CA ASN A 251 -10.23 17.62 19.28
C ASN A 251 -9.79 16.43 20.14
N ASP A 252 -10.61 15.38 20.25
CA ASP A 252 -10.11 14.10 20.78
C ASP A 252 -8.98 13.59 19.88
N ARG A 253 -7.97 12.98 20.52
CA ARG A 253 -6.88 12.28 19.83
C ARG A 253 -6.97 10.79 20.11
N TYR A 254 -6.74 10.00 19.08
CA TYR A 254 -6.71 8.54 19.17
C TYR A 254 -5.42 8.01 18.57
N THR A 255 -4.88 6.97 19.20
CA THR A 255 -3.76 6.22 18.67
C THR A 255 -4.21 4.80 18.37
N CYS A 256 -4.13 4.41 17.12
CA CYS A 256 -4.47 3.08 16.62
C CYS A 256 -3.17 2.34 16.30
N MET A 257 -3.04 1.08 16.72
CA MET A 257 -1.81 0.31 16.58
C MET A 257 -2.11 -1.12 16.14
N TYR A 258 -1.20 -1.69 15.35
CA TYR A 258 -1.12 -3.11 15.13
C TYR A 258 0.23 -3.63 15.64
N ASP A 259 0.18 -4.66 16.50
CA ASP A 259 1.33 -5.38 17.02
C ASP A 259 1.41 -6.77 16.34
N PRO A 260 2.35 -6.97 15.40
CA PRO A 260 2.48 -8.23 14.67
C PRO A 260 3.05 -9.36 15.52
N LEU A 261 3.68 -9.09 16.68
CA LEU A 261 4.20 -10.16 17.55
C LEU A 261 3.09 -10.86 18.32
N ALA A 262 2.06 -10.10 18.72
CA ALA A 262 0.91 -10.60 19.44
C ALA A 262 -0.32 -10.81 18.53
N ASP A 263 -0.23 -10.40 17.26
CA ASP A 263 -1.32 -10.30 16.29
C ASP A 263 -2.53 -9.49 16.81
N LYS A 264 -2.22 -8.32 17.39
CA LYS A 264 -3.17 -7.49 18.14
C LYS A 264 -3.41 -6.14 17.50
N TYR A 265 -4.66 -5.74 17.49
CA TYR A 265 -5.14 -4.42 17.09
C TYR A 265 -5.61 -3.65 18.32
N LEU A 266 -5.05 -2.46 18.54
CA LEU A 266 -5.22 -1.70 19.77
C LEU A 266 -5.60 -0.26 19.44
N MET A 267 -6.61 0.29 20.11
CA MET A 267 -6.87 1.73 20.09
C MET A 267 -6.71 2.32 21.48
N TYR A 268 -6.09 3.48 21.57
CA TYR A 268 -5.97 4.30 22.78
C TYR A 268 -6.59 5.68 22.54
N LYS A 269 -7.02 6.32 23.63
CA LYS A 269 -7.57 7.69 23.62
C LYS A 269 -6.67 8.62 24.42
N GLY A 270 -6.36 9.79 23.85
CA GLY A 270 -5.49 10.78 24.47
C GLY A 270 -4.05 10.29 24.54
N THR A 271 -3.43 10.46 25.70
CA THR A 271 -2.02 10.14 25.96
C THR A 271 -1.83 8.95 26.91
N ASP A 272 -2.91 8.32 27.35
CA ASP A 272 -2.85 7.14 28.22
C ASP A 272 -2.75 5.87 27.36
N PHE A 273 -1.62 5.19 27.50
CA PHE A 273 -1.31 3.94 26.79
C PHE A 273 -1.34 2.71 27.72
N SER A 274 -1.82 2.87 28.95
CA SER A 274 -1.86 1.78 29.93
C SER A 274 -3.00 0.78 29.69
N THR A 275 -4.09 1.21 29.06
CA THR A 275 -5.24 0.35 28.74
C THR A 275 -5.86 0.78 27.42
N PRO A 276 -5.93 -0.11 26.41
CA PRO A 276 -6.61 0.21 25.15
C PRO A 276 -8.11 0.37 25.39
N ILE A 277 -8.73 1.32 24.68
CA ILE A 277 -10.18 1.49 24.69
C ILE A 277 -10.88 0.40 23.88
N VAL A 278 -10.22 -0.21 22.90
CA VAL A 278 -10.70 -1.41 22.20
C VAL A 278 -9.49 -2.22 21.75
N GLU A 279 -9.57 -3.55 21.90
CA GLU A 279 -8.51 -4.50 21.56
C GLU A 279 -9.11 -5.70 20.84
N TRP A 280 -8.47 -6.18 19.77
CA TRP A 280 -8.85 -7.43 19.10
C TRP A 280 -7.60 -8.22 18.72
N VAL A 281 -7.66 -9.54 18.86
CA VAL A 281 -6.59 -10.47 18.47
C VAL A 281 -7.07 -11.27 17.26
N ASP A 282 -6.30 -11.30 16.17
CA ASP A 282 -6.61 -12.13 15.01
C ASP A 282 -6.12 -13.57 15.21
N GLU A 283 -6.76 -14.30 16.13
CA GLU A 283 -6.37 -15.69 16.46
C GLU A 283 -6.42 -16.65 15.25
N ALA A 284 -7.22 -16.32 14.24
CA ALA A 284 -7.40 -17.12 13.04
C ALA A 284 -6.42 -16.72 11.92
N HIS A 285 -5.62 -15.66 12.10
CA HIS A 285 -4.70 -15.11 11.11
C HIS A 285 -5.38 -14.87 9.75
N GLU A 286 -6.62 -14.39 9.77
CA GLU A 286 -7.43 -14.17 8.58
C GLU A 286 -7.05 -12.89 7.83
N VAL A 287 -6.34 -11.97 8.49
CA VAL A 287 -5.93 -10.69 7.91
C VAL A 287 -4.60 -10.87 7.17
N PRO A 288 -4.56 -10.63 5.85
CA PRO A 288 -3.31 -10.67 5.12
C PRO A 288 -2.42 -9.47 5.50
N HIS A 289 -1.14 -9.74 5.74
CA HIS A 289 -0.12 -8.75 6.05
C HIS A 289 1.04 -8.82 5.06
N GLY A 290 1.99 -7.89 5.16
CA GLY A 290 3.18 -7.85 4.32
C GLY A 290 3.08 -6.85 3.16
N ASN A 291 4.13 -6.86 2.33
CA ASN A 291 4.20 -5.99 1.17
C ASN A 291 2.98 -6.21 0.24
N GLY A 292 2.31 -5.13 -0.12
CA GLY A 292 1.04 -5.15 -0.86
C GLY A 292 -0.19 -4.93 0.03
N TYR A 293 -0.07 -5.17 1.35
CA TYR A 293 -1.14 -4.99 2.35
C TYR A 293 -0.83 -3.88 3.38
N ARG A 294 0.33 -3.24 3.30
CA ARG A 294 0.77 -2.19 4.21
C ARG A 294 0.30 -0.79 3.83
N TYR A 295 -0.79 -0.65 3.09
CA TYR A 295 -1.31 0.69 2.76
C TYR A 295 -2.12 1.23 3.94
N PRO A 296 -1.72 2.36 4.52
CA PRO A 296 -2.64 3.12 5.35
C PRO A 296 -3.79 3.63 4.50
N ALA A 297 -4.99 3.66 5.07
CA ALA A 297 -6.16 4.13 4.34
C ALA A 297 -7.19 4.79 5.27
N LEU A 298 -8.18 5.41 4.65
CA LEU A 298 -9.32 6.03 5.31
C LEU A 298 -10.60 5.59 4.61
N HIS A 299 -11.64 5.40 5.41
CA HIS A 299 -12.96 5.05 4.91
C HIS A 299 -14.05 5.77 5.71
N PHE A 300 -14.95 6.43 5.00
CA PHE A 300 -16.00 7.28 5.55
C PHE A 300 -17.36 6.79 5.07
N LYS A 301 -18.33 6.79 5.97
CA LYS A 301 -19.76 6.63 5.66
C LYS A 301 -20.52 7.77 6.32
N SER A 302 -21.04 8.67 5.50
CA SER A 302 -21.86 9.77 5.98
C SER A 302 -23.24 9.26 6.42
N GLY A 303 -23.88 9.95 7.36
CA GLY A 303 -25.28 9.72 7.68
C GLY A 303 -26.22 10.58 6.85
N LEU A 304 -27.48 10.58 7.25
CA LEU A 304 -28.48 11.49 6.69
C LEU A 304 -28.12 12.92 7.09
N LEU A 305 -27.85 13.79 6.10
CA LEU A 305 -27.56 15.21 6.30
C LEU A 305 -26.35 15.51 7.22
N SER A 306 -25.41 14.58 7.38
CA SER A 306 -24.20 14.82 8.16
C SER A 306 -22.99 14.02 7.67
N THR A 307 -21.82 14.64 7.80
CA THR A 307 -20.51 14.00 7.58
C THR A 307 -20.19 12.87 8.55
N GLY A 308 -20.88 12.79 9.70
CA GLY A 308 -20.40 12.02 10.84
C GLY A 308 -19.11 12.61 11.42
N VAL A 309 -18.24 11.74 11.96
CA VAL A 309 -16.94 12.14 12.51
C VAL A 309 -16.00 12.57 11.37
N LYS A 310 -15.48 13.79 11.39
CA LYS A 310 -14.42 14.25 10.48
C LYS A 310 -13.05 13.96 11.10
N LEU A 311 -12.02 13.74 10.29
CA LEU A 311 -10.64 13.67 10.74
C LEU A 311 -9.95 15.03 10.51
N SER A 312 -9.42 15.65 11.55
CA SER A 312 -8.74 16.95 11.48
C SER A 312 -7.22 16.85 11.52
N GLY A 313 -6.70 15.64 11.49
CA GLY A 313 -5.29 15.35 11.46
C GLY A 313 -5.09 13.85 11.44
N TRP A 314 -4.10 13.42 10.68
CA TRP A 314 -3.77 12.03 10.47
C TRP A 314 -2.26 11.89 10.34
N ALA A 315 -1.68 10.97 11.11
CA ALA A 315 -0.27 10.63 11.03
C ALA A 315 -0.15 9.12 11.11
N VAL A 316 0.71 8.53 10.30
CA VAL A 316 1.07 7.12 10.40
C VAL A 316 2.58 6.99 10.47
N LYS A 317 3.05 6.02 11.23
CA LYS A 317 4.46 5.65 11.27
C LYS A 317 4.63 4.14 11.42
N ASP A 318 5.73 3.63 10.89
CA ASP A 318 6.26 2.33 11.32
C ASP A 318 6.56 2.38 12.83
N ASN A 319 6.22 1.31 13.54
CA ASN A 319 6.28 1.21 15.00
C ASN A 319 7.38 0.26 15.48
#